data_AF-A0A2P4SF76-F1
#
_entry.id   AF-A0A2P4SF76-F1
#
_cell.length_a   1.000
_cell.length_b   1.000
_cell.length_c   1.000
_cell.angle_alpha   90.00
_cell.angle_beta   90.00
_cell.angle_gamma   90.00
#
_symmetry.space_group_name_H-M   'P 1'
#
loop_
_entity.id
_entity.type
_entity.pdbx_description
1 polymer ?
#
loop_
_entity_poly.entity_id
_entity_poly.type
_entity_poly.pdbx_seq_one_letter_code
_entity_poly.pdbx_strand_id
1 'polypeptide(L)'
;VLTKDLERHAAELQVQEGLPLDGEPIINVPLIHARLYNYEPLTQLKNVRANCYGKYIALRGTVVHVSNIKPLCTKLAFVCGTCGDVQSVPLPDGKYTLPTKELMSDDQREAGRIPRTIECELVQDLVDSCVPGDVVTITGVVKVSSTEEGASKNKNDKCVFLLYIEANSVSNSKGQKTKNFEEETFQRSFMEFSLKDLYAVQEIQAEENLFRIIVK
;
A
#
# COMPACT_ATOMS: atom_id res chain seq x y z
N VAL A 1 -23.92 -13.97 9.02
CA VAL A 1 -23.95 -15.18 9.87
C VAL A 1 -22.81 -15.12 10.88
N LEU A 2 -21.55 -14.96 10.44
CA LEU A 2 -20.37 -14.79 11.32
C LEU A 2 -20.49 -13.70 12.40
N THR A 3 -20.99 -12.50 12.09
CA THR A 3 -21.04 -11.38 13.06
C THR A 3 -21.97 -11.65 14.24
N LYS A 4 -23.17 -12.19 13.99
CA LYS A 4 -24.15 -12.52 15.03
C LYS A 4 -23.67 -13.63 15.95
N ASP A 5 -22.89 -14.58 15.43
CA ASP A 5 -22.33 -15.67 16.23
C ASP A 5 -21.15 -15.20 17.10
N LEU A 6 -20.35 -14.23 16.64
CA LEU A 6 -19.32 -13.58 17.46
C LEU A 6 -19.93 -12.71 18.57
N GLU A 7 -20.98 -11.95 18.27
CA GLU A 7 -21.71 -11.13 19.24
C GLU A 7 -22.32 -12.00 20.37
N ARG A 8 -22.88 -13.16 20.02
CA ARG A 8 -23.45 -14.10 21.00
C ARG A 8 -22.38 -14.69 21.94
N HIS A 9 -21.25 -15.12 21.39
CA HIS A 9 -20.14 -15.65 22.20
C HIS A 9 -19.52 -14.58 23.12
N ALA A 10 -19.43 -13.33 22.64
CA ALA A 10 -18.93 -12.22 23.45
C ALA A 10 -19.87 -11.92 24.64
N ALA A 11 -21.19 -11.97 24.42
CA ALA A 11 -22.18 -11.79 25.48
C ALA A 11 -22.16 -12.93 26.52
N GLU A 12 -21.98 -14.18 26.08
CA GLU A 12 -21.88 -15.35 26.98
C GLU A 12 -20.64 -15.26 27.90
N LEU A 13 -19.49 -14.82 27.37
CA LEU A 13 -18.26 -14.62 28.16
C LEU A 13 -18.36 -13.45 29.14
N GLN A 14 -19.07 -12.38 28.80
CA GLN A 14 -19.28 -11.23 29.69
C GLN A 14 -20.12 -11.58 30.92
N VAL A 15 -21.09 -12.49 30.77
CA VAL A 15 -21.92 -12.98 31.89
C VAL A 15 -21.09 -13.82 32.86
N GLN A 16 -20.07 -14.55 32.37
CA GLN A 16 -19.17 -15.35 33.21
C GLN A 16 -18.16 -14.52 34.02
N GLU A 17 -17.75 -13.35 33.50
CA GLU A 17 -16.72 -12.48 34.11
C GLU A 17 -17.29 -11.39 35.05
N GLY A 18 -18.62 -11.26 35.18
CA GLY A 18 -19.25 -10.35 36.16
C GLY A 18 -19.05 -8.85 35.91
N LEU A 19 -18.78 -8.45 34.66
CA LEU A 19 -18.60 -7.05 34.27
C LEU A 19 -19.96 -6.35 34.02
N PRO A 20 -20.09 -5.04 34.33
CA PRO A 20 -21.35 -4.29 34.20
C PRO A 20 -21.83 -4.18 32.74
N LEU A 21 -23.14 -4.34 32.54
CA LEU A 21 -23.86 -4.45 31.26
C LEU A 21 -23.95 -3.16 30.41
N ASP A 22 -23.37 -2.05 30.86
CA ASP A 22 -23.55 -0.71 30.23
C ASP A 22 -22.44 -0.32 29.23
N GLY A 23 -21.46 -1.19 29.00
CA GLY A 23 -20.44 -0.98 27.96
C GLY A 23 -20.80 -1.76 26.71
N GLU A 24 -20.99 -1.09 25.58
CA GLU A 24 -21.04 -1.80 24.30
C GLU A 24 -19.76 -2.64 24.15
N PRO A 25 -19.87 -3.94 23.81
CA PRO A 25 -18.70 -4.79 23.62
C PRO A 25 -17.79 -4.14 22.58
N ILE A 26 -16.57 -3.80 22.98
CA ILE A 26 -15.53 -3.39 22.04
C ILE A 26 -15.11 -4.65 21.28
N ILE A 27 -15.86 -4.99 20.23
CA ILE A 27 -15.51 -6.08 19.33
C ILE A 27 -14.37 -5.55 18.44
N ASN A 28 -13.14 -5.77 18.89
CA ASN A 28 -11.95 -5.46 18.11
C ASN A 28 -11.77 -6.52 17.02
N VAL A 29 -12.58 -6.44 15.97
CA VAL A 29 -12.40 -7.29 14.79
C VAL A 29 -11.19 -6.78 14.01
N PRO A 30 -10.15 -7.59 13.79
CA PRO A 30 -9.01 -7.16 12.98
C PRO A 30 -9.47 -6.80 11.56
N LEU A 31 -9.04 -5.64 11.07
CA LEU A 31 -9.30 -5.23 9.69
C LEU A 31 -8.47 -6.10 8.76
N ILE A 32 -9.12 -6.85 7.88
CA ILE A 32 -8.46 -7.72 6.89
C ILE A 32 -8.43 -7.01 5.54
N HIS A 33 -7.23 -6.77 5.02
CA HIS A 33 -7.02 -6.23 3.67
C HIS A 33 -6.80 -7.36 2.67
N ALA A 34 -7.76 -7.55 1.77
CA ALA A 34 -7.63 -8.51 0.68
C ALA A 34 -6.77 -7.93 -0.45
N ARG A 35 -5.66 -8.61 -0.76
CA ARG A 35 -4.70 -8.19 -1.80
C ARG A 35 -4.67 -9.19 -2.95
N LEU A 36 -4.77 -8.68 -4.18
CA LEU A 36 -4.73 -9.53 -5.38
C LEU A 36 -3.35 -9.46 -6.05
N TYR A 37 -2.58 -10.55 -5.91
CA TYR A 37 -1.29 -10.74 -6.54
C TYR A 37 -1.41 -11.51 -7.86
N ASN A 38 -0.38 -11.42 -8.71
CA ASN A 38 -0.28 -12.15 -9.98
C ASN A 38 -1.49 -11.96 -10.91
N TYR A 39 -2.08 -10.76 -10.89
CA TYR A 39 -3.16 -10.42 -11.82
C TYR A 39 -2.62 -10.33 -13.25
N GLU A 40 -3.13 -11.20 -14.12
CA GLU A 40 -2.86 -11.19 -15.56
C GLU A 40 -4.09 -10.69 -16.32
N PRO A 41 -3.94 -9.95 -17.45
CA PRO A 41 -2.70 -9.67 -18.18
C PRO A 41 -1.93 -8.42 -17.71
N LEU A 42 -0.60 -8.47 -17.83
CA LEU A 42 0.28 -7.33 -17.59
C LEU A 42 0.05 -6.23 -18.64
N THR A 43 -0.44 -5.08 -18.18
CA THR A 43 -0.66 -3.90 -19.01
C THR A 43 0.67 -3.19 -19.23
N GLN A 44 0.99 -2.88 -20.49
CA GLN A 44 2.17 -2.05 -20.79
C GLN A 44 1.84 -0.59 -20.50
N LEU A 45 2.79 0.14 -19.91
CA LEU A 45 2.59 1.55 -19.55
C LEU A 45 2.14 2.44 -20.73
N LYS A 46 2.56 2.11 -21.95
CA LYS A 46 2.15 2.80 -23.19
C LYS A 46 0.64 2.69 -23.50
N ASN A 47 -0.03 1.68 -22.95
CA ASN A 47 -1.44 1.37 -23.16
C ASN A 47 -2.32 1.93 -22.04
N VAL A 48 -1.74 2.40 -20.94
CA VAL A 48 -2.50 3.07 -19.88
C VAL A 48 -2.95 4.44 -20.39
N ARG A 49 -4.26 4.55 -20.64
CA ARG A 49 -4.95 5.73 -21.19
C ARG A 49 -6.31 5.85 -20.52
N ALA A 50 -7.10 6.86 -20.90
CA ALA A 50 -8.44 7.10 -20.36
C ALA A 50 -9.36 5.86 -20.41
N ASN A 51 -9.20 4.98 -21.41
CA ASN A 51 -9.98 3.74 -21.53
C ASN A 51 -9.73 2.72 -20.40
N CYS A 52 -8.69 2.92 -19.59
CA CYS A 52 -8.38 2.11 -18.41
C CYS A 52 -9.04 2.63 -17.14
N TYR A 53 -9.65 3.83 -17.15
CA TYR A 53 -10.32 4.40 -15.98
C TYR A 53 -11.34 3.43 -15.38
N GLY A 54 -11.28 3.28 -14.04
CA GLY A 54 -12.12 2.37 -13.27
C GLY A 54 -11.80 0.89 -13.46
N LYS A 55 -10.82 0.53 -14.30
CA LYS A 55 -10.42 -0.87 -14.50
C LYS A 55 -9.30 -1.25 -13.56
N TYR A 56 -9.34 -2.52 -13.15
CA TYR A 56 -8.25 -3.16 -12.43
C TYR A 56 -7.16 -3.58 -13.42
N ILE A 57 -5.92 -3.14 -13.20
CA ILE A 57 -4.79 -3.44 -14.09
C ILE A 57 -3.58 -3.91 -13.28
N ALA A 58 -2.69 -4.65 -13.94
CA ALA A 58 -1.35 -4.96 -13.44
C ALA A 58 -0.30 -4.22 -14.27
N LEU A 59 0.63 -3.54 -13.63
CA LEU A 59 1.79 -2.90 -14.25
C LEU A 59 3.08 -3.44 -13.67
N ARG A 60 4.08 -3.66 -14.51
CA ARG A 60 5.45 -3.94 -14.09
C ARG A 60 6.36 -2.83 -14.55
N GLY A 61 7.18 -2.31 -13.64
CA GLY A 61 8.06 -1.18 -13.91
C GLY A 61 9.11 -0.99 -12.83
N THR A 62 10.01 -0.06 -13.08
CA THR A 62 11.03 0.37 -12.11
C THR A 62 10.51 1.58 -11.34
N VAL A 63 10.62 1.55 -10.02
CA VAL A 63 10.29 2.69 -9.16
C VAL A 63 11.32 3.80 -9.41
N VAL A 64 10.86 4.95 -9.90
CA VAL A 64 11.73 6.11 -10.20
C VAL A 64 11.83 7.04 -8.99
N HIS A 65 10.72 7.24 -8.28
CA HIS A 65 10.62 8.16 -7.17
C HIS A 65 9.57 7.67 -6.15
N VAL A 66 9.83 7.89 -4.87
CA VAL A 66 8.90 7.63 -3.76
C VAL A 66 8.74 8.94 -2.99
N SER A 67 7.50 9.38 -2.82
CA SER A 67 7.21 10.61 -2.08
C SER A 67 7.25 10.39 -0.57
N ASN A 68 7.31 11.49 0.19
CA ASN A 68 7.16 11.43 1.64
C ASN A 68 5.79 10.88 2.03
N ILE A 69 5.75 10.12 3.13
CA ILE A 69 4.52 9.58 3.71
C ILE A 69 3.63 10.73 4.19
N LYS A 70 2.36 10.73 3.78
CA LYS A 70 1.36 11.74 4.16
C LYS A 70 0.23 11.09 4.97
N PRO A 71 -0.20 11.68 6.10
CA PRO A 71 -1.36 11.19 6.83
C PRO A 71 -2.65 11.40 6.02
N LEU A 72 -3.54 10.41 6.02
CA LEU A 72 -4.85 10.47 5.37
C LEU A 72 -5.96 10.36 6.41
N CYS A 73 -6.77 11.41 6.55
CA CYS A 73 -7.91 11.42 7.47
C CYS A 73 -9.08 10.61 6.90
N THR A 74 -9.38 9.46 7.50
CA THR A 74 -10.45 8.54 7.04
C THR A 74 -11.75 8.66 7.83
N LYS A 75 -11.71 9.18 9.07
CA LYS A 75 -12.87 9.41 9.94
C LYS A 75 -12.64 10.65 10.80
N LEU A 76 -13.67 11.47 10.95
CA LEU A 76 -13.69 12.58 11.92
C LEU A 76 -14.74 12.30 12.98
N ALA A 77 -14.45 12.65 14.23
CA ALA A 77 -15.40 12.61 15.32
C ALA A 77 -15.80 14.04 15.71
N PHE A 78 -17.09 14.27 15.89
CA PHE A 78 -17.68 15.55 16.26
C PHE A 78 -18.35 15.41 17.61
N VAL A 79 -18.16 16.38 18.49
CA VAL A 79 -18.82 16.45 19.79
C VAL A 79 -19.96 17.45 19.69
N CYS A 80 -21.18 17.06 20.07
CA CYS A 80 -22.31 17.98 20.14
C CYS A 80 -22.14 18.96 21.30
N GLY A 81 -22.18 20.27 21.02
CA GLY A 81 -22.03 21.31 22.05
C GLY A 81 -23.18 21.42 23.06
N THR A 82 -24.33 20.79 22.78
CA THR A 82 -25.52 20.88 23.64
C THR A 82 -25.72 19.64 24.51
N CYS A 83 -25.51 18.44 23.96
CA CYS A 83 -25.69 17.17 24.68
C CYS A 83 -24.40 16.42 24.99
N GLY A 84 -23.26 16.82 24.41
CA GLY A 84 -21.97 16.16 24.65
C GLY A 84 -21.74 14.86 23.86
N ASP A 85 -22.74 14.39 23.10
CA ASP A 85 -22.62 13.14 22.33
C ASP A 85 -21.57 13.25 21.22
N VAL A 86 -20.84 12.15 21.01
CA VAL A 86 -19.80 12.04 19.98
C VAL A 86 -20.33 11.29 18.76
N GLN A 87 -20.30 11.95 17.61
CA GLN A 87 -20.66 11.36 16.32
C GLN A 87 -19.43 11.22 15.43
N SER A 88 -19.11 10.01 14.98
CA SER A 88 -18.07 9.77 13.99
C SER A 88 -18.65 9.74 12.57
N VAL A 89 -18.06 10.50 11.64
CA VAL A 89 -18.42 10.51 10.22
C VAL A 89 -17.24 9.97 9.40
N PRO A 90 -17.44 8.93 8.57
CA PRO A 90 -16.42 8.45 7.65
C PRO A 90 -16.22 9.43 6.49
N LEU A 91 -14.96 9.65 6.10
CA LEU A 91 -14.57 10.45 4.94
C LEU A 91 -14.00 9.50 3.88
N PRO A 92 -14.83 8.99 2.96
CA PRO A 92 -14.38 8.04 1.94
C PRO A 92 -13.38 8.65 0.95
N ASP A 93 -13.42 9.98 0.74
CA ASP A 93 -12.62 10.66 -0.27
C ASP A 93 -11.46 11.49 0.30
N GLY A 94 -11.26 11.49 1.62
CA GLY A 94 -10.14 12.20 2.26
C GLY A 94 -10.01 13.70 1.96
N LYS A 95 -11.04 14.36 1.39
CA LYS A 95 -10.94 15.75 0.92
C LYS A 95 -10.96 16.76 2.07
N TYR A 96 -9.75 17.09 2.53
CA TYR A 96 -9.32 18.46 2.78
C TYR A 96 -8.01 18.66 2.01
N THR A 97 -8.04 19.49 0.97
CA THR A 97 -6.88 19.76 0.09
C THR A 97 -6.27 21.13 0.37
N LEU A 98 -4.95 21.18 0.47
CA LEU A 98 -4.15 22.37 0.16
C LEU A 98 -3.34 22.07 -1.12
N PRO A 99 -3.30 22.99 -2.11
CA PRO A 99 -2.70 22.72 -3.41
C PRO A 99 -1.18 22.67 -3.28
N THR A 100 -0.56 21.54 -3.61
CA THR A 100 0.89 21.50 -3.81
C THR A 100 1.16 21.36 -5.29
N LYS A 101 1.54 22.49 -5.91
CA LYS A 101 2.25 22.49 -7.19
C LYS A 101 3.65 21.96 -6.93
N GLU A 102 3.99 20.83 -7.52
CA GLU A 102 5.38 20.46 -7.75
C GLU A 102 5.48 20.21 -9.26
N LEU A 103 5.70 21.30 -9.99
CA LEU A 103 6.18 21.24 -11.36
C LEU A 103 7.64 20.81 -11.30
N MET A 104 7.91 19.53 -11.54
CA MET A 104 9.26 19.09 -11.83
C MET A 104 9.62 19.58 -13.23
N SER A 105 10.71 20.35 -13.32
CA SER A 105 11.26 20.87 -14.57
C SER A 105 11.76 19.73 -15.46
N ASP A 106 11.27 19.70 -16.70
CA ASP A 106 11.74 18.82 -17.77
C ASP A 106 13.19 19.17 -18.13
N ASP A 107 14.14 18.26 -17.85
CA ASP A 107 15.49 18.35 -18.39
C ASP A 107 15.52 17.77 -19.81
N GLN A 108 15.69 18.66 -20.77
CA GLN A 108 15.65 18.40 -22.19
C GLN A 108 16.89 17.65 -22.69
N ARG A 109 16.73 16.38 -23.13
CA ARG A 109 17.56 15.74 -24.19
C ARG A 109 16.76 14.68 -24.97
N GLU A 110 16.65 14.86 -26.29
CA GLU A 110 16.23 13.84 -27.26
C GLU A 110 17.48 13.01 -27.66
N ALA A 111 17.46 11.69 -27.87
CA ALA A 111 16.58 10.96 -28.78
C ALA A 111 16.24 9.54 -28.30
N GLY A 112 14.97 9.14 -28.50
CA GLY A 112 14.57 7.72 -28.54
C GLY A 112 13.46 7.25 -27.58
N ARG A 113 12.46 8.10 -27.29
CA ARG A 113 11.25 7.87 -26.46
C ARG A 113 11.46 8.11 -24.95
N ILE A 114 10.89 9.22 -24.46
CA ILE A 114 10.77 9.59 -23.05
C ILE A 114 10.14 8.41 -22.26
N PRO A 115 10.78 7.93 -21.17
CA PRO A 115 10.16 6.93 -20.32
C PRO A 115 8.89 7.55 -19.72
N ARG A 116 7.75 6.95 -20.06
CA ARG A 116 6.48 7.36 -19.44
C ARG A 116 6.54 6.95 -17.96
N THR A 117 6.04 7.80 -17.10
CA THR A 117 5.79 7.49 -15.68
C THR A 117 4.30 7.53 -15.43
N ILE A 118 3.86 6.81 -14.40
CA ILE A 118 2.49 6.90 -13.88
C ILE A 118 2.57 6.93 -12.36
N GLU A 119 1.77 7.79 -11.76
CA GLU A 119 1.69 7.89 -10.31
C GLU A 119 0.90 6.71 -9.75
N CYS A 120 1.42 6.12 -8.68
CA CYS A 120 0.75 5.05 -7.94
C CYS A 120 0.63 5.49 -6.49
N GLU A 121 -0.59 5.45 -5.95
CA GLU A 121 -0.86 5.76 -4.55
C GLU A 121 -0.88 4.47 -3.74
N LEU A 122 -0.05 4.42 -2.70
CA LEU A 122 0.03 3.31 -1.75
C LEU A 122 -0.57 3.76 -0.42
N VAL A 123 -1.40 2.92 0.20
CA VAL A 123 -2.05 3.21 1.47
C VAL A 123 -1.77 2.12 2.50
N GLN A 124 -1.90 2.46 3.78
CA GLN A 124 -1.85 1.52 4.90
C GLN A 124 -0.52 0.72 4.92
N ASP A 125 -0.62 -0.60 4.87
CA ASP A 125 0.48 -1.55 4.95
C ASP A 125 1.24 -1.73 3.62
N LEU A 126 0.86 -1.02 2.55
CA LEU A 126 1.66 -0.91 1.31
C LEU A 126 2.68 0.22 1.36
N VAL A 127 2.53 1.18 2.28
CA VAL A 127 3.44 2.32 2.39
C VAL A 127 4.84 1.81 2.75
N ASP A 128 5.87 2.39 2.15
CA ASP A 128 7.28 2.02 2.38
C ASP A 128 7.66 0.59 1.89
N SER A 129 6.82 -0.01 1.03
CA SER A 129 7.06 -1.34 0.45
C SER A 129 8.07 -1.37 -0.72
N CYS A 130 8.45 -0.21 -1.25
CA CYS A 130 9.38 -0.10 -2.37
C CYS A 130 10.31 1.09 -2.22
N VAL A 131 11.50 0.97 -2.81
CA VAL A 131 12.50 2.05 -2.87
C VAL A 131 12.83 2.38 -4.32
N PRO A 132 13.33 3.60 -4.62
CA PRO A 132 13.82 3.93 -5.95
C PRO A 132 14.82 2.88 -6.47
N GLY A 133 14.63 2.46 -7.72
CA GLY A 133 15.42 1.40 -8.37
C GLY A 133 14.84 -0.02 -8.23
N ASP A 134 13.80 -0.23 -7.43
CA ASP A 134 13.14 -1.53 -7.38
C ASP A 134 12.33 -1.84 -8.64
N VAL A 135 12.39 -3.08 -9.10
CA VAL A 135 11.53 -3.61 -10.16
C VAL A 135 10.33 -4.29 -9.51
N VAL A 136 9.18 -3.63 -9.61
CA VAL A 136 7.94 -4.04 -8.94
C VAL A 136 6.84 -4.35 -9.94
N THR A 137 5.93 -5.23 -9.54
CA THR A 137 4.62 -5.41 -10.17
C THR A 137 3.54 -4.86 -9.24
N ILE A 138 2.83 -3.83 -9.71
CA ILE A 138 1.75 -3.13 -9.01
C ILE A 138 0.42 -3.58 -9.62
N THR A 139 -0.55 -3.93 -8.78
CA THR A 139 -1.93 -4.17 -9.20
C THR A 139 -2.85 -3.16 -8.53
N GLY A 140 -3.84 -2.64 -9.25
CA GLY A 140 -4.68 -1.57 -8.71
C GLY A 140 -5.74 -1.06 -9.68
N VAL A 141 -6.57 -0.14 -9.20
CA VAL A 141 -7.63 0.50 -10.00
C VAL A 141 -7.10 1.82 -10.56
N VAL A 142 -7.27 2.03 -11.86
CA VAL A 142 -6.91 3.32 -12.48
C VAL A 142 -7.96 4.38 -12.11
N LYS A 143 -7.50 5.44 -11.46
CA LYS A 143 -8.31 6.62 -11.10
C LYS A 143 -7.83 7.85 -11.85
N VAL A 144 -8.64 8.90 -11.77
CA VAL A 144 -8.38 10.21 -12.35
C VAL A 144 -8.31 11.21 -11.22
N SER A 145 -7.25 12.02 -11.20
CA SER A 145 -7.17 13.22 -10.39
C SER A 145 -7.54 14.43 -11.24
N SER A 146 -8.39 15.30 -10.69
CA SER A 146 -8.72 16.59 -11.28
C SER A 146 -7.80 17.63 -10.68
N THR A 147 -7.03 18.33 -11.51
CA THR A 147 -6.35 19.56 -11.10
C THR A 147 -7.41 20.66 -10.97
N GLU A 148 -8.08 20.74 -9.82
CA GLU A 148 -8.94 21.87 -9.50
C GLU A 148 -8.07 23.06 -9.08
N GLU A 149 -7.56 23.81 -10.07
CA GLU A 149 -7.03 25.15 -9.82
C GLU A 149 -8.14 26.20 -9.95
N GLY A 150 -8.43 26.82 -8.80
CA GLY A 150 -8.80 28.22 -8.63
C GLY A 150 -9.60 28.92 -9.71
N ALA A 151 -10.82 29.32 -9.35
CA ALA A 151 -11.54 30.51 -9.81
C ALA A 151 -10.80 31.40 -10.83
N SER A 152 -10.84 31.02 -12.11
CA SER A 152 -10.47 31.91 -13.21
C SER A 152 -11.63 31.96 -14.19
N LYS A 153 -12.12 33.18 -14.45
CA LYS A 153 -13.35 33.50 -15.20
C LYS A 153 -13.28 33.22 -16.72
N ASN A 154 -12.35 32.37 -17.19
CA ASN A 154 -12.22 32.09 -18.61
C ASN A 154 -12.77 30.69 -18.96
N LYS A 155 -13.75 30.71 -19.85
CA LYS A 155 -14.69 29.62 -20.12
C LYS A 155 -14.16 28.58 -21.12
N ASN A 156 -12.85 28.29 -21.14
CA ASN A 156 -12.23 27.43 -22.16
C ASN A 156 -11.01 26.63 -21.70
N ASP A 157 -10.96 26.19 -20.44
CA ASP A 157 -9.81 25.40 -19.96
C ASP A 157 -10.02 23.89 -20.16
N LYS A 158 -9.13 23.32 -20.97
CA LYS A 158 -9.02 21.88 -21.21
C LYS A 158 -8.82 21.19 -19.86
N CYS A 159 -9.80 20.41 -19.42
CA CYS A 159 -9.66 19.56 -18.25
C CYS A 159 -8.58 18.50 -18.54
N VAL A 160 -7.36 18.72 -18.06
CA VAL A 160 -6.28 17.72 -18.15
C VAL A 160 -6.45 16.79 -16.97
N PHE A 161 -7.10 15.66 -17.21
CA PHE A 161 -7.22 14.59 -16.24
C PHE A 161 -5.89 13.85 -16.11
N LEU A 162 -5.33 13.83 -14.90
CA LEU A 162 -4.13 13.03 -14.60
C LEU A 162 -4.56 11.63 -14.15
N LEU A 163 -4.07 10.60 -14.85
CA LEU A 163 -4.34 9.21 -14.48
C LEU A 163 -3.33 8.77 -13.42
N TYR A 164 -3.82 8.15 -12.35
CA TYR A 164 -3.01 7.49 -11.34
C TYR A 164 -3.59 6.12 -11.02
N ILE A 165 -2.82 5.29 -10.33
CA ILE A 165 -3.25 3.96 -9.89
C ILE A 165 -3.39 3.98 -8.38
N GLU A 166 -4.59 3.71 -7.88
CA GLU A 166 -4.77 3.33 -6.49
C GLU A 166 -4.36 1.86 -6.35
N ALA A 167 -3.22 1.62 -5.69
CA ALA A 167 -2.65 0.29 -5.59
C ALA A 167 -3.38 -0.58 -4.57
N ASN A 168 -3.63 -1.82 -4.95
CA ASN A 168 -4.12 -2.89 -4.08
C ASN A 168 -2.96 -3.81 -3.65
N SER A 169 -2.01 -4.09 -4.55
CA SER A 169 -0.83 -4.87 -4.19
C SER A 169 0.44 -4.35 -4.86
N VAL A 170 1.57 -4.55 -4.18
CA VAL A 170 2.91 -4.31 -4.68
C VAL A 170 3.70 -5.59 -4.45
N SER A 171 4.35 -6.10 -5.51
CA SER A 171 5.23 -7.27 -5.42
C SER A 171 6.61 -6.92 -5.97
N ASN A 172 7.64 -7.13 -5.17
CA ASN A 172 9.03 -6.85 -5.55
C ASN A 172 9.70 -8.13 -6.07
N SER A 173 10.27 -8.03 -7.27
CA SER A 173 10.88 -9.16 -7.97
C SER A 173 12.14 -9.72 -7.27
N LYS A 174 12.72 -8.99 -6.31
CA LYS A 174 13.94 -9.42 -5.58
C LYS A 174 13.69 -10.52 -4.54
N GLY A 175 12.45 -10.87 -4.23
CA GLY A 175 12.10 -11.80 -3.14
C GLY A 175 11.51 -13.16 -3.52
N GLN A 176 11.08 -13.38 -4.78
CA GLN A 176 10.41 -14.64 -5.14
C GLN A 176 11.38 -15.62 -5.83
N LYS A 177 12.19 -16.31 -5.03
CA LYS A 177 12.51 -17.71 -5.31
C LYS A 177 11.42 -18.54 -4.63
N THR A 178 10.65 -19.27 -5.42
CA THR A 178 9.62 -20.23 -5.00
C THR A 178 10.10 -21.08 -3.82
N LYS A 179 9.51 -20.87 -2.63
CA LYS A 179 9.52 -21.85 -1.55
C LYS A 179 8.07 -22.22 -1.24
N ASN A 180 7.82 -23.52 -1.27
CA ASN A 180 6.55 -24.14 -0.93
C ASN A 180 6.21 -23.86 0.54
N PHE A 181 4.90 -23.73 0.80
CA PHE A 181 4.17 -23.82 2.06
C PHE A 181 5.00 -23.98 3.35
N GLU A 182 4.93 -22.99 4.24
CA GLU A 182 4.44 -23.12 5.63
C GLU A 182 4.49 -21.73 6.31
N GLU A 183 3.80 -21.63 7.44
CA GLU A 183 3.28 -20.42 8.09
C GLU A 183 4.33 -19.39 8.57
N GLU A 184 3.80 -18.19 8.82
CA GLU A 184 4.28 -17.14 9.71
C GLU A 184 5.16 -15.98 9.20
N THR A 185 4.56 -14.80 9.42
CA THR A 185 5.15 -13.49 9.73
C THR A 185 5.80 -12.69 8.60
N PHE A 186 5.03 -11.68 8.21
CA PHE A 186 5.38 -10.45 7.54
C PHE A 186 6.75 -9.86 7.98
N GLN A 187 7.83 -10.05 7.21
CA GLN A 187 9.04 -9.24 7.37
C GLN A 187 9.86 -9.06 6.08
N ARG A 188 9.66 -7.88 5.48
CA ARG A 188 10.63 -7.03 4.78
C ARG A 188 12.04 -7.61 4.63
N SER A 189 12.29 -8.37 3.56
CA SER A 189 13.62 -8.80 3.07
C SER A 189 14.68 -9.05 4.16
N PHE A 190 14.30 -9.72 5.25
CA PHE A 190 15.27 -10.23 6.21
C PHE A 190 15.94 -11.42 5.50
N MET A 191 17.26 -11.43 5.39
CA MET A 191 17.95 -12.69 5.08
C MET A 191 17.56 -13.66 6.20
N GLU A 192 16.65 -14.57 5.89
CA GLU A 192 16.15 -15.54 6.86
C GLU A 192 17.29 -16.51 7.15
N PHE A 193 18.04 -16.22 8.21
CA PHE A 193 19.15 -17.04 8.65
C PHE A 193 18.56 -18.23 9.38
N SER A 194 18.50 -19.37 8.69
CA SER A 194 17.97 -20.60 9.27
C SER A 194 18.97 -21.19 10.26
N LEU A 195 18.50 -22.08 11.15
CA LEU A 195 19.41 -22.85 12.01
C LEU A 195 20.44 -23.65 11.20
N LYS A 196 20.12 -24.04 9.96
CA LYS A 196 21.07 -24.70 9.06
C LYS A 196 22.17 -23.74 8.63
N ASP A 197 21.84 -22.48 8.34
CA ASP A 197 22.84 -21.46 8.01
C ASP A 197 23.75 -21.17 9.22
N LEU A 198 23.19 -21.18 10.43
CA LEU A 198 23.95 -21.05 11.67
C LEU A 198 24.96 -22.19 11.85
N TYR A 199 24.53 -23.44 11.70
CA TYR A 199 25.44 -24.58 11.80
C TYR A 199 26.50 -24.56 10.70
N ALA A 200 26.13 -24.19 9.47
CA ALA A 200 27.08 -24.06 8.37
C ALA A 200 28.13 -22.96 8.65
N VAL A 201 27.72 -21.82 9.22
CA VAL A 201 28.66 -20.77 9.62
C VAL A 201 29.58 -21.23 10.75
N GLN A 202 29.06 -21.98 11.73
CA GLN A 202 29.89 -22.55 12.81
C GLN A 202 30.91 -23.57 12.29
N GLU A 203 30.50 -24.41 11.32
CA GLU A 203 31.39 -25.40 10.69
C GLU A 203 32.49 -24.71 9.88
N ILE A 204 32.13 -23.70 9.08
CA ILE A 204 33.11 -22.88 8.35
C ILE A 204 34.07 -22.19 9.33
N GLN A 205 33.56 -21.62 10.42
CA GLN A 205 34.37 -20.96 11.46
C GLN A 205 35.36 -21.91 12.14
N ALA A 206 35.05 -23.20 12.24
CA ALA A 206 35.90 -24.19 12.90
C ALA A 206 37.12 -24.62 12.06
N GLU A 207 37.18 -24.26 10.78
CA GLU A 207 38.29 -24.60 9.89
C GLU A 207 39.54 -23.76 10.18
N GLU A 208 40.71 -24.41 10.28
CA GLU A 208 41.99 -23.73 10.58
C GLU A 208 42.41 -22.72 9.51
N ASN A 209 41.94 -22.90 8.26
CA ASN A 209 42.30 -22.06 7.12
C ASN A 209 41.13 -21.24 6.56
N LEU A 210 40.27 -20.73 7.46
CA LEU A 210 39.09 -19.92 7.15
C LEU A 210 39.31 -18.84 6.07
N PHE A 211 40.40 -18.07 6.18
CA PHE A 211 40.71 -17.00 5.24
C PHE A 211 40.91 -17.48 3.80
N ARG A 212 41.52 -18.65 3.61
CA ARG A 212 41.72 -19.25 2.28
C ARG A 212 40.42 -19.75 1.66
N ILE A 213 39.44 -20.11 2.50
CA ILE A 213 38.14 -20.60 2.07
C ILE A 213 37.24 -19.43 1.64
N ILE A 214 37.27 -18.32 2.40
CA ILE A 214 36.40 -17.16 2.16
C ILE A 214 36.96 -16.21 1.11
N VAL A 215 38.28 -16.00 1.10
CA VAL A 215 38.95 -15.11 0.14
C VAL A 215 39.58 -15.99 -0.94
N LYS A 216 38.98 -15.97 -2.13
CA LYS A 216 39.49 -16.66 -3.31
C LYS A 216 40.68 -15.93 -3.91
#